data_AF-A0A835Y1I5-F1
#
_entry.id   AF-A0A835Y1I5-F1
#
_cell.length_a   1.000
_cell.length_b   1.000
_cell.length_c   1.000
_cell.angle_alpha   90.00
_cell.angle_beta   90.00
_cell.angle_gamma   90.00
#
_symmetry.space_group_name_H-M   'P 1'
#
loop_
_entity.id
_entity.type
_entity.pdbx_description
1 polymer ?
#
loop_
_entity_poly.entity_id
_entity_poly.type
_entity_poly.pdbx_seq_one_letter_code
_entity_poly.pdbx_strand_id
1 'polypeptide(L)'
;MVSQAPARTNCFSGASAAELQSWLEQGGVDTNVYGKGMAKTVDDLFDEVSKQESILEFEGGKALRIVNVLSLHILNSRGQILFEDEQVLPDGRSRRRNVPVSEKMVVNEPWHVALHRAVAEELSSALPPDYEVTYYKDSYFLRTEYSSSMSYPGLLTKYVFHRVKAHVTGIPDGPFSTTEERPGGQLLTRWIWKAPPAQEAF
;
A
#
# COMPACT_ATOMS: atom_id res chain seq x y z
N MET A 1 30.37 37.43 7.32
CA MET A 1 29.40 36.90 6.34
C MET A 1 29.37 35.39 6.48
N VAL A 2 28.41 34.88 7.24
CA VAL A 2 28.18 33.43 7.30
C VAL A 2 27.16 33.13 6.23
N SER A 3 27.59 32.48 5.16
CA SER A 3 26.70 31.91 4.15
C SER A 3 25.83 30.86 4.84
N GLN A 4 24.55 31.16 5.04
CA GLN A 4 23.58 30.13 5.36
C GLN A 4 23.42 29.27 4.10
N ALA A 5 23.87 28.02 4.19
CA ALA A 5 23.49 27.01 3.21
C ALA A 5 21.95 26.98 3.14
N PRO A 6 21.35 26.89 1.94
CA PRO A 6 19.90 26.79 1.82
C PRO A 6 19.44 25.57 2.63
N ALA A 7 18.38 25.75 3.43
CA ALA A 7 17.75 24.66 4.14
C ALA A 7 17.43 23.58 3.09
N ARG A 8 18.08 22.42 3.18
CA ARG A 8 17.74 21.30 2.33
C ARG A 8 16.28 20.99 2.62
N THR A 9 15.43 21.12 1.61
CA THR A 9 14.07 20.61 1.70
C THR A 9 14.20 19.14 2.10
N ASN A 10 13.61 18.75 3.24
CA ASN A 10 13.69 17.36 3.67
C ASN A 10 13.00 16.46 2.63
N CYS A 11 11.96 16.95 1.96
CA CYS A 11 11.22 16.20 0.95
C CYS A 11 11.87 16.27 -0.44
N PHE A 12 11.77 15.19 -1.22
CA PHE A 12 12.08 15.21 -2.64
C PHE A 12 11.07 16.07 -3.41
N SER A 13 11.57 16.91 -4.32
CA SER A 13 10.75 17.78 -5.18
C SER A 13 11.28 17.86 -6.61
N GLY A 14 12.06 16.86 -7.03
CA GLY A 14 12.63 16.81 -8.37
C GLY A 14 11.59 16.49 -9.45
N ALA A 15 11.93 16.81 -10.71
CA ALA A 15 11.01 16.71 -11.85
C ALA A 15 11.32 15.53 -12.79
N SER A 16 12.28 14.67 -12.43
CA SER A 16 12.64 13.52 -13.26
C SER A 16 13.13 12.32 -12.43
N ALA A 17 13.07 11.13 -13.04
CA ALA A 17 13.65 9.92 -12.47
C ALA A 17 15.18 10.03 -12.25
N ALA A 18 15.90 10.77 -13.10
CA ALA A 18 17.34 10.99 -12.93
C ALA A 18 17.67 11.84 -11.68
N GLU A 19 16.87 12.88 -11.42
CA GLU A 19 16.96 13.66 -10.19
C GLU A 19 16.60 12.82 -8.97
N LEU A 20 15.57 11.97 -9.08
CA LEU A 20 15.19 11.05 -8.03
C LEU A 20 16.31 10.05 -7.71
N GLN A 21 16.94 9.47 -8.73
CA GLN A 21 18.07 8.57 -8.57
C GLN A 21 19.19 9.24 -7.77
N SER A 22 19.58 10.46 -8.18
CA SER A 22 20.63 11.23 -7.51
C SER A 22 20.27 11.54 -6.05
N TRP A 23 19.00 11.82 -5.77
CA TRP A 23 18.50 12.09 -4.42
C TRP A 23 18.52 10.83 -3.53
N LEU A 24 18.14 9.67 -4.07
CA LEU A 24 18.18 8.38 -3.37
C LEU A 24 19.61 7.98 -3.00
N GLU A 25 20.55 8.13 -3.94
CA GLU A 25 21.97 7.83 -3.73
C GLU A 25 22.60 8.73 -2.68
N GLN A 26 22.24 10.03 -2.66
CA GLN A 26 22.62 10.95 -1.59
C GLN A 26 22.09 10.51 -0.22
N GLY A 27 20.94 9.84 -0.19
CA GLY A 27 20.35 9.23 0.99
C GLY A 27 20.86 7.85 1.37
N GLY A 28 21.90 7.36 0.67
CA GLY A 28 22.53 6.07 0.94
C GLY A 28 21.82 4.85 0.35
N VAL A 29 20.95 5.04 -0.66
CA VAL A 29 20.28 3.94 -1.36
C VAL A 29 21.07 3.55 -2.61
N ASP A 30 21.40 2.27 -2.75
CA ASP A 30 21.99 1.73 -3.98
C ASP A 30 20.90 1.47 -5.02
N THR A 31 20.77 2.34 -6.00
CA THR A 31 19.77 2.23 -7.08
C THR A 31 20.19 1.27 -8.18
N ASN A 32 21.44 0.78 -8.20
CA ASN A 32 21.92 -0.16 -9.23
C ASN A 32 21.19 -1.51 -9.19
N VAL A 33 20.52 -1.82 -8.08
CA VAL A 33 19.71 -3.04 -7.93
C VAL A 33 18.28 -2.87 -8.46
N TYR A 34 17.86 -1.64 -8.80
CA TYR A 34 16.50 -1.35 -9.26
C TYR A 34 16.32 -1.82 -10.71
N GLY A 35 15.10 -2.25 -11.04
CA GLY A 35 14.79 -2.88 -12.33
C GLY A 35 15.37 -4.28 -12.52
N LYS A 36 15.94 -4.89 -11.47
CA LYS A 36 16.49 -6.27 -11.51
C LYS A 36 15.62 -7.21 -10.68
N GLY A 37 15.37 -8.41 -11.20
CA GLY A 37 14.58 -9.43 -10.51
C GLY A 37 13.15 -8.98 -10.23
N MET A 38 12.80 -8.83 -8.94
CA MET A 38 11.48 -8.34 -8.49
C MET A 38 11.47 -6.85 -8.14
N ALA A 39 12.63 -6.18 -8.17
CA ALA A 39 12.74 -4.78 -7.82
C ALA A 39 12.16 -3.90 -8.94
N LYS A 40 11.38 -2.90 -8.53
CA LYS A 40 10.87 -1.86 -9.42
C LYS A 40 12.00 -0.93 -9.88
N THR A 41 11.78 -0.18 -10.95
CA THR A 41 12.74 0.81 -11.48
C THR A 41 12.70 2.11 -10.67
N VAL A 42 13.64 3.02 -10.94
CA VAL A 42 13.56 4.39 -10.43
C VAL A 42 12.37 5.13 -11.07
N ASP A 43 12.09 4.89 -12.35
CA ASP A 43 10.92 5.45 -13.03
C ASP A 43 9.61 5.03 -12.36
N ASP A 44 9.46 3.76 -11.95
CA ASP A 44 8.30 3.30 -11.21
C ASP A 44 8.11 4.04 -9.88
N LEU A 45 9.22 4.36 -9.18
CA LEU A 45 9.16 5.14 -7.93
C LEU A 45 8.86 6.61 -8.20
N PHE A 46 9.42 7.16 -9.27
CA PHE A 46 9.15 8.53 -9.68
C PHE A 46 7.67 8.71 -10.05
N ASP A 47 7.11 7.77 -10.79
CA ASP A 47 5.67 7.72 -11.11
C ASP A 47 4.82 7.61 -9.84
N GLU A 48 5.23 6.78 -8.88
CA GLU A 48 4.53 6.63 -7.59
C GLU A 48 4.47 7.95 -6.81
N VAL A 49 5.61 8.65 -6.71
CA VAL A 49 5.68 9.96 -6.03
C VAL A 49 4.90 11.02 -6.80
N SER A 50 4.98 11.01 -8.14
CA SER A 50 4.26 11.93 -9.03
C SER A 50 2.75 11.76 -8.93
N LYS A 51 2.28 10.52 -8.76
CA LYS A 51 0.87 10.17 -8.48
C LYS A 51 0.47 10.40 -7.02
N GLN A 52 1.38 10.92 -6.20
CA GLN A 52 1.16 11.19 -4.79
C GLN A 52 0.77 9.93 -3.99
N GLU A 53 1.24 8.76 -4.41
CA GLU A 53 1.01 7.49 -3.69
C GLU A 53 2.08 7.25 -2.61
N SER A 54 3.16 8.03 -2.63
CA SER A 54 4.17 8.09 -1.56
C SER A 54 4.82 9.47 -1.49
N ILE A 55 5.44 9.75 -0.35
CA ILE A 55 6.28 10.92 -0.13
C ILE A 55 7.70 10.43 0.14
N LEU A 56 8.71 11.13 -0.36
CA LEU A 56 10.11 10.83 -0.07
C LEU A 56 10.72 11.97 0.73
N GLU A 57 11.41 11.64 1.83
CA GLU A 57 12.06 12.61 2.70
C GLU A 57 13.42 12.13 3.21
N PHE A 58 14.26 13.04 3.68
CA PHE A 58 15.44 12.70 4.46
C PHE A 58 15.12 12.65 5.96
N GLU A 59 15.37 11.51 6.60
CA GLU A 59 15.33 11.34 8.05
C GLU A 59 16.73 10.94 8.54
N GLY A 60 17.34 11.79 9.36
CA GLY A 60 18.72 11.55 9.84
C GLY A 60 19.75 11.44 8.71
N GLY A 61 19.52 12.12 7.58
CA GLY A 61 20.39 12.08 6.40
C GLY A 61 20.23 10.84 5.52
N LYS A 62 19.27 9.96 5.82
CA LYS A 62 18.94 8.79 5.01
C LYS A 62 17.65 9.00 4.25
N ALA A 63 17.58 8.48 3.02
CA ALA A 63 16.33 8.50 2.25
C ALA A 63 15.27 7.62 2.93
N LEU A 64 14.09 8.21 3.13
CA LEU A 64 12.91 7.59 3.72
C LEU A 64 11.76 7.73 2.74
N ARG A 65 11.08 6.61 2.48
CA ARG A 65 9.81 6.58 1.77
C ARG A 65 8.67 6.49 2.76
N ILE A 66 7.69 7.38 2.67
CA ILE A 66 6.51 7.40 3.52
C ILE A 66 5.31 7.00 2.67
N VAL A 67 4.58 5.97 3.11
CA VAL A 67 3.39 5.47 2.43
C VAL A 67 2.23 5.45 3.42
N ASN A 68 1.15 6.15 3.08
CA ASN A 68 -0.12 6.00 3.79
C ASN A 68 -0.87 4.82 3.17
N VAL A 69 -1.34 3.90 4.01
CA VAL A 69 -2.01 2.68 3.57
C VAL A 69 -3.30 2.54 4.34
N LEU A 70 -4.43 2.46 3.64
CA LEU A 70 -5.65 1.97 4.25
C LEU A 70 -5.47 0.48 4.54
N SER A 71 -5.84 0.03 5.73
CA SER A 71 -5.94 -1.38 6.08
C SER A 71 -7.36 -1.65 6.60
N LEU A 72 -8.19 -2.21 5.73
CA LEU A 72 -9.62 -2.42 5.96
C LEU A 72 -9.86 -3.83 6.50
N HIS A 73 -10.35 -3.90 7.73
CA HIS A 73 -10.70 -5.15 8.39
C HIS A 73 -12.18 -5.45 8.11
N ILE A 74 -12.45 -6.12 6.99
CA ILE A 74 -13.81 -6.57 6.67
C ILE A 74 -14.14 -7.76 7.58
N LEU A 75 -15.26 -7.67 8.29
CA LEU A 75 -15.73 -8.66 9.24
C LEU A 75 -16.85 -9.53 8.65
N ASN A 76 -16.82 -10.83 8.92
CA ASN A 76 -17.98 -11.70 8.72
C ASN A 76 -18.77 -11.89 10.02
N SER A 77 -19.89 -12.62 9.93
CA SER A 77 -20.78 -12.93 11.07
C SER A 77 -20.11 -13.75 12.19
N ARG A 78 -18.98 -14.40 11.92
CA ARG A 78 -18.17 -15.15 12.89
C ARG A 78 -17.08 -14.30 13.56
N GLY A 79 -17.04 -13.00 13.29
CA GLY A 79 -15.99 -12.09 13.80
C GLY A 79 -14.61 -12.34 13.18
N GLN A 80 -14.55 -13.04 12.05
CA GLN A 80 -13.30 -13.23 11.30
C GLN A 80 -13.05 -12.03 10.38
N ILE A 81 -11.78 -11.79 10.09
CA ILE A 81 -11.33 -10.74 9.16
C ILE A 81 -11.01 -11.38 7.80
N LEU A 82 -11.34 -10.67 6.72
CA LEU A 82 -10.94 -11.04 5.37
C LEU A 82 -9.47 -10.73 5.11
N PHE A 83 -8.72 -11.73 4.64
CA PHE A 83 -7.31 -11.61 4.30
C PHE A 83 -7.06 -11.97 2.84
N GLU A 84 -6.18 -11.19 2.21
CA GLU A 84 -5.49 -11.51 0.97
C GLU A 84 -4.48 -12.63 1.25
N ASP A 85 -4.75 -13.84 0.77
CA ASP A 85 -3.88 -15.01 1.01
C ASP A 85 -2.75 -15.07 -0.03
N GLU A 86 -3.14 -15.08 -1.29
CA GLU A 86 -2.26 -15.26 -2.44
C GLU A 86 -2.74 -14.41 -3.61
N GLN A 87 -1.79 -13.90 -4.39
CA GLN A 87 -2.02 -13.27 -5.67
C GLN A 87 -1.26 -14.01 -6.77
N VAL A 88 -1.89 -14.15 -7.93
CA VAL A 88 -1.25 -14.61 -9.17
C VAL A 88 -1.24 -13.42 -10.13
N LEU A 89 -0.04 -12.97 -10.46
CA LEU A 89 0.21 -11.85 -11.37
C LEU A 89 -0.14 -12.25 -12.82
N PRO A 90 -0.32 -11.27 -13.74
CA PRO A 90 -0.59 -11.54 -15.15
C PRO A 90 0.46 -12.44 -15.83
N ASP A 91 1.70 -12.42 -15.36
CA ASP A 91 2.79 -13.28 -15.86
C ASP A 91 2.84 -14.68 -15.22
N GLY A 92 1.84 -15.03 -14.40
CA GLY A 92 1.71 -16.32 -13.73
C GLY A 92 2.52 -16.47 -12.44
N ARG A 93 3.37 -15.51 -12.07
CA ARG A 93 4.07 -15.55 -10.77
C ARG A 93 3.07 -15.40 -9.64
N SER A 94 3.24 -16.16 -8.56
CA SER A 94 2.43 -16.01 -7.35
C SER A 94 3.18 -15.39 -6.18
N ARG A 95 2.45 -14.70 -5.30
CA ARG A 95 2.97 -14.13 -4.06
C ARG A 95 1.97 -14.32 -2.93
N ARG A 96 2.46 -14.74 -1.76
CA ARG A 96 1.67 -14.73 -0.51
C ARG A 96 1.78 -13.37 0.16
N ARG A 97 0.66 -12.89 0.68
CA ARG A 97 0.54 -11.53 1.23
C ARG A 97 0.12 -11.56 2.68
N ASN A 98 -0.91 -12.35 3.01
CA ASN A 98 -1.40 -12.54 4.37
C ASN A 98 -1.67 -11.19 5.08
N VAL A 99 -2.32 -10.27 4.38
CA VAL A 99 -2.72 -8.95 4.88
C VAL A 99 -4.23 -8.79 4.73
N PRO A 100 -4.88 -7.94 5.55
CA PRO A 100 -6.23 -7.48 5.27
C PRO A 100 -6.29 -6.73 3.92
N VAL A 101 -7.50 -6.41 3.45
CA VAL A 101 -7.68 -5.52 2.28
C VAL A 101 -6.86 -4.24 2.52
N SER A 102 -5.87 -4.00 1.66
CA SER A 102 -4.86 -2.96 1.88
C SER A 102 -4.68 -2.14 0.62
N GLU A 103 -4.84 -0.82 0.74
CA GLU A 103 -4.81 0.09 -0.41
C GLU A 103 -3.91 1.29 -0.11
N LYS A 104 -3.05 1.67 -1.07
CA LYS A 104 -2.22 2.87 -0.89
C LYS A 104 -3.13 4.08 -0.98
N MET A 105 -2.98 5.00 -0.04
CA MET A 105 -3.72 6.26 -0.04
C MET A 105 -2.95 7.32 -0.82
N VAL A 106 -3.68 8.11 -1.59
CA VAL A 106 -3.13 9.32 -2.23
C VAL A 106 -2.89 10.38 -1.15
N VAL A 107 -1.88 11.23 -1.31
CA VAL A 107 -1.61 12.33 -0.36
C VAL A 107 -2.87 13.17 -0.16
N ASN A 108 -3.21 13.43 1.11
CA ASN A 108 -4.43 14.14 1.54
C ASN A 108 -5.77 13.45 1.20
N GLU A 109 -5.76 12.21 0.71
CA GLU A 109 -6.97 11.41 0.53
C GLU A 109 -7.57 11.05 1.91
N PRO A 110 -8.85 11.36 2.18
CA PRO A 110 -9.51 10.88 3.39
C PRO A 110 -9.64 9.36 3.36
N TRP A 111 -9.37 8.70 4.50
CA TRP A 111 -9.37 7.22 4.58
C TRP A 111 -10.68 6.55 4.12
N HIS A 112 -11.83 7.22 4.27
CA HIS A 112 -13.12 6.67 3.83
C HIS A 112 -13.29 6.70 2.31
N VAL A 113 -12.64 7.63 1.61
CA VAL A 113 -12.58 7.65 0.14
C VAL A 113 -11.74 6.48 -0.36
N ALA A 114 -10.54 6.31 0.22
CA ALA A 114 -9.67 5.18 -0.06
C ALA A 114 -10.37 3.83 0.23
N LEU A 115 -11.22 3.79 1.25
CA LEU A 115 -11.99 2.60 1.63
C LEU A 115 -12.98 2.16 0.56
N HIS A 116 -13.78 3.08 0.02
CA HIS A 116 -14.70 2.75 -1.05
C HIS A 116 -13.95 2.33 -2.32
N ARG A 117 -12.84 3.01 -2.63
CA ARG A 117 -11.96 2.64 -3.74
C ARG A 117 -11.37 1.24 -3.57
N ALA A 118 -10.82 0.92 -2.41
CA ALA A 118 -10.25 -0.39 -2.11
C ALA A 118 -11.27 -1.53 -2.30
N VAL A 119 -12.51 -1.36 -1.80
CA VAL A 119 -13.57 -2.37 -2.00
C VAL A 119 -13.94 -2.50 -3.48
N ALA A 120 -14.05 -1.39 -4.21
CA ALA A 120 -14.39 -1.41 -5.62
C ALA A 120 -13.29 -2.06 -6.49
N GLU A 121 -12.02 -1.72 -6.25
CA GLU A 121 -10.88 -2.22 -7.03
C GLU A 121 -10.60 -3.70 -6.75
N GLU A 122 -10.58 -4.09 -5.47
CA GLU A 122 -10.10 -5.43 -5.06
C GLU A 122 -11.22 -6.48 -5.01
N LEU A 123 -12.47 -6.08 -4.71
CA LEU A 123 -13.53 -7.01 -4.35
C LEU A 123 -14.72 -7.05 -5.34
N SER A 124 -14.89 -6.05 -6.20
CA SER A 124 -16.10 -5.89 -7.01
C SER A 124 -16.47 -7.09 -7.87
N SER A 125 -15.49 -7.85 -8.37
CA SER A 125 -15.75 -9.05 -9.21
C SER A 125 -16.42 -10.20 -8.44
N ALA A 126 -16.45 -10.14 -7.10
CA ALA A 126 -17.13 -11.11 -6.23
C ALA A 126 -18.31 -10.50 -5.45
N LEU A 127 -18.68 -9.24 -5.73
CA LEU A 127 -19.76 -8.55 -5.05
C LEU A 127 -20.94 -8.32 -6.00
N PRO A 128 -22.18 -8.29 -5.48
CA PRO A 128 -23.34 -7.89 -6.27
C PRO A 128 -23.27 -6.39 -6.60
N PRO A 129 -23.90 -5.90 -7.69
CA PRO A 129 -23.82 -4.49 -8.09
C PRO A 129 -24.31 -3.48 -7.04
N ASP A 130 -25.20 -3.90 -6.14
CA ASP A 130 -25.82 -3.13 -5.07
C ASP A 130 -25.18 -3.39 -3.70
N TYR A 131 -23.93 -3.84 -3.67
CA TYR A 131 -23.20 -3.99 -2.41
C TYR A 131 -23.13 -2.66 -1.63
N GLU A 132 -23.16 -2.77 -0.31
CA GLU A 132 -23.04 -1.65 0.61
C GLU A 132 -21.85 -1.90 1.54
N VAL A 133 -21.19 -0.81 1.93
CA VAL A 133 -20.08 -0.84 2.89
C VAL A 133 -20.48 -0.05 4.13
N THR A 134 -20.55 -0.74 5.27
CA THR A 134 -20.76 -0.13 6.59
C THR A 134 -19.47 -0.17 7.37
N TYR A 135 -18.87 0.98 7.68
CA TYR A 135 -17.62 1.06 8.43
C TYR A 135 -17.83 1.64 9.84
N TYR A 136 -17.03 1.18 10.78
CA TYR A 136 -17.11 1.58 12.19
C TYR A 136 -16.10 2.68 12.50
N LYS A 137 -16.55 3.95 12.47
CA LYS A 137 -15.67 5.11 12.69
C LYS A 137 -14.86 5.02 13.98
N ASP A 138 -15.46 4.53 15.07
CA ASP A 138 -14.80 4.42 16.38
C ASP A 138 -13.73 3.31 16.43
N SER A 139 -13.68 2.44 15.41
CA SER A 139 -12.61 1.45 15.26
C SER A 139 -11.38 2.00 14.53
N TYR A 140 -11.42 3.25 14.06
CA TYR A 140 -10.32 3.85 13.32
C TYR A 140 -9.11 4.09 14.22
N PHE A 141 -7.93 3.65 13.78
CA PHE A 141 -6.66 4.02 14.41
C PHE A 141 -5.48 4.01 13.44
N LEU A 142 -4.42 4.70 13.83
CA LEU A 142 -3.16 4.72 13.09
C LEU A 142 -2.16 3.71 13.66
N ARG A 143 -1.48 2.97 12.79
CA ARG A 143 -0.32 2.14 13.14
C ARG A 143 0.86 2.51 12.23
N THR A 144 2.03 2.72 12.81
CA THR A 144 3.25 2.99 12.04
C THR A 144 4.20 1.81 12.10
N GLU A 145 4.76 1.43 10.96
CA GLU A 145 5.76 0.38 10.84
C GLU A 145 6.91 0.84 9.94
N TYR A 146 8.14 0.50 10.30
CA TYR A 146 9.32 0.75 9.49
C TYR A 146 9.84 -0.58 8.95
N SER A 147 10.06 -0.64 7.63
CA SER A 147 10.59 -1.83 6.98
C SER A 147 11.34 -1.47 5.69
N SER A 148 12.20 -2.38 5.23
CA SER A 148 12.79 -2.28 3.90
C SER A 148 11.76 -2.67 2.85
N SER A 149 11.59 -1.85 1.81
CA SER A 149 10.67 -2.19 0.72
C SER A 149 11.22 -3.32 -0.14
N MET A 150 10.42 -4.37 -0.36
CA MET A 150 10.76 -5.43 -1.32
C MET A 150 10.81 -4.90 -2.76
N SER A 151 9.97 -3.93 -3.09
CA SER A 151 9.96 -3.30 -4.42
C SER A 151 11.12 -2.34 -4.64
N TYR A 152 11.62 -1.74 -3.56
CA TYR A 152 12.71 -0.76 -3.59
C TYR A 152 13.77 -1.15 -2.54
N PRO A 153 14.59 -2.19 -2.81
CA PRO A 153 15.58 -2.69 -1.86
C PRO A 153 16.50 -1.58 -1.35
N GLY A 154 16.84 -1.60 -0.07
CA GLY A 154 17.69 -0.57 0.56
C GLY A 154 17.01 0.77 0.86
N LEU A 155 15.80 1.03 0.35
CA LEU A 155 15.01 2.20 0.71
C LEU A 155 14.17 1.92 1.96
N LEU A 156 14.52 2.58 3.07
CA LEU A 156 13.74 2.53 4.29
C LEU A 156 12.34 3.07 4.01
N THR A 157 11.32 2.32 4.41
CA THR A 157 9.93 2.71 4.22
C THR A 157 9.20 2.79 5.56
N LYS A 158 8.58 3.94 5.82
CA LYS A 158 7.62 4.17 6.89
C LYS A 158 6.21 3.96 6.34
N TYR A 159 5.56 2.88 6.77
CA TYR A 159 4.16 2.62 6.50
C TYR A 159 3.31 3.24 7.59
N VAL A 160 2.37 4.10 7.21
CA VAL A 160 1.35 4.67 8.09
C VAL A 160 0.02 4.01 7.73
N PHE A 161 -0.36 3.00 8.51
CA PHE A 161 -1.60 2.26 8.32
C PHE A 161 -2.78 2.99 8.97
N HIS A 162 -3.77 3.33 8.15
CA HIS A 162 -5.10 3.80 8.53
C HIS A 162 -6.00 2.58 8.66
N ARG A 163 -6.15 2.06 9.88
CA ARG A 163 -6.91 0.84 10.14
C ARG A 163 -8.33 1.15 10.52
N VAL A 164 -9.28 0.42 9.95
CA VAL A 164 -10.71 0.56 10.26
C VAL A 164 -11.44 -0.75 10.00
N LYS A 165 -12.44 -1.06 10.83
CA LYS A 165 -13.33 -2.23 10.66
C LYS A 165 -14.52 -1.87 9.78
N ALA A 166 -14.99 -2.83 8.98
CA ALA A 166 -16.19 -2.68 8.16
C ALA A 166 -16.93 -4.00 7.94
N HIS A 167 -18.18 -3.91 7.48
CA HIS A 167 -18.92 -4.97 6.82
C HIS A 167 -19.20 -4.58 5.39
N VAL A 168 -19.18 -5.58 4.51
CA VAL A 168 -19.55 -5.45 3.09
C VAL A 168 -20.66 -6.45 2.81
N THR A 169 -21.78 -6.00 2.25
CA THR A 169 -22.90 -6.89 1.91
C THR A 169 -22.58 -7.72 0.67
N GLY A 170 -23.15 -8.93 0.59
CA GLY A 170 -22.99 -9.81 -0.56
C GLY A 170 -21.61 -10.47 -0.72
N ILE A 171 -20.66 -10.22 0.19
CA ILE A 171 -19.36 -10.87 0.16
C ILE A 171 -19.46 -12.38 0.48
N PRO A 172 -18.71 -13.28 -0.20
CA PRO A 172 -18.79 -14.71 0.10
C PRO A 172 -18.36 -15.10 1.52
N ASP A 173 -19.12 -15.98 2.18
CA ASP A 173 -18.86 -16.46 3.56
C ASP A 173 -17.67 -17.42 3.70
N GLY A 174 -17.22 -18.00 2.58
CA GLY A 174 -16.08 -18.90 2.47
C GLY A 174 -14.92 -18.28 1.68
N PRO A 175 -13.81 -19.02 1.49
CA PRO A 175 -12.75 -18.61 0.56
C PRO A 175 -13.29 -18.31 -0.83
N PHE A 176 -12.82 -17.22 -1.44
CA PHE A 176 -13.19 -16.83 -2.80
C PHE A 176 -12.00 -16.19 -3.50
N SER A 177 -12.15 -15.89 -4.78
CA SER A 177 -11.16 -15.16 -5.56
C SER A 177 -11.79 -13.98 -6.29
N THR A 178 -10.98 -12.94 -6.53
CA THR A 178 -11.34 -11.81 -7.38
C THR A 178 -10.34 -11.61 -8.49
N THR A 179 -10.77 -10.92 -9.54
CA THR A 179 -9.94 -10.58 -10.69
C THR A 179 -9.91 -9.07 -10.87
N GLU A 180 -8.73 -8.52 -11.08
CA GLU A 180 -8.52 -7.11 -11.40
C GLU A 180 -7.75 -6.99 -12.73
N GLU A 181 -8.21 -6.09 -13.61
CA GLU A 181 -7.50 -5.82 -14.87
C GLU A 181 -6.21 -5.03 -14.59
N ARG A 182 -5.09 -5.53 -15.09
CA ARG A 182 -3.78 -4.89 -14.99
C ARG A 182 -3.14 -4.81 -16.38
N PRO A 183 -2.13 -3.94 -16.58
CA PRO A 183 -1.30 -4.02 -17.79
C PRO A 183 -0.72 -5.42 -17.94
N GLY A 184 -0.99 -6.07 -19.08
CA GLY A 184 -0.51 -7.42 -19.37
C GLY A 184 -1.46 -8.57 -18.98
N GLY A 185 -2.63 -8.28 -18.40
CA GLY A 185 -3.67 -9.28 -18.13
C GLY A 185 -4.29 -9.13 -16.74
N GLN A 186 -4.88 -10.20 -16.23
CA GLN A 186 -5.60 -10.16 -14.96
C GLN A 186 -4.71 -10.52 -13.78
N LEU A 187 -4.86 -9.77 -12.69
CA LEU A 187 -4.42 -10.15 -11.36
C LEU A 187 -5.53 -10.99 -10.71
N LEU A 188 -5.20 -12.23 -10.32
CA LEU A 188 -6.11 -13.07 -9.55
C LEU A 188 -5.72 -13.00 -8.07
N THR A 189 -6.64 -12.60 -7.21
CA THR A 189 -6.43 -12.52 -5.77
C THR A 189 -7.30 -13.56 -5.06
N ARG A 190 -6.70 -14.39 -4.20
CA ARG A 190 -7.40 -15.35 -3.34
C ARG A 190 -7.60 -14.75 -1.95
N TRP A 191 -8.85 -14.82 -1.47
CA TRP A 191 -9.28 -14.28 -0.19
C TRP A 191 -9.72 -15.39 0.76
N ILE A 192 -9.36 -15.25 2.04
CA ILE A 192 -9.76 -16.18 3.10
C ILE A 192 -10.12 -15.46 4.39
N TRP A 193 -11.07 -16.03 5.13
CA TRP A 193 -11.47 -15.55 6.45
C TRP A 193 -10.56 -16.12 7.54
N LYS A 194 -10.01 -15.27 8.41
CA LYS A 194 -9.15 -15.67 9.53
C LYS A 194 -9.66 -15.08 10.84
N ALA A 195 -9.43 -15.79 11.94
CA ALA A 195 -9.61 -15.20 13.26
C ALA A 195 -8.70 -13.95 13.38
N PRO A 196 -9.16 -12.88 14.07
CA PRO A 196 -8.32 -11.72 14.30
C PRO A 196 -7.02 -12.11 14.98
N PRO A 197 -5.86 -11.58 14.56
CA PRO A 197 -4.62 -11.72 15.31
C PRO A 197 -4.83 -11.28 16.76
N ALA A 198 -4.12 -11.88 17.72
CA ALA A 198 -4.26 -11.53 19.14
C ALA A 198 -4.00 -10.03 19.42
N GLN A 199 -3.19 -9.37 18.59
CA GLN A 199 -2.88 -7.94 18.64
C GLN A 199 -3.95 -7.05 17.99
N GLU A 200 -4.99 -7.64 17.40
CA GLU A 200 -6.08 -6.95 16.69
C GLU A 200 -7.47 -7.31 17.25
N ALA A 201 -7.50 -8.02 18.39
CA ALA A 201 -8.68 -8.19 19.21
C ALA A 201 -8.99 -6.87 19.95
N PHE A 202 -9.63 -5.95 19.24
CA PHE A 202 -10.25 -4.75 19.81
C PHE A 202 -11.73 -4.99 20.04
#